data_AF-A0A151Z6P2-F1
#
_entry.id   AF-A0A151Z6P2-F1
#
_cell.length_a   1.000
_cell.length_b   1.000
_cell.length_c   1.000
_cell.angle_alpha   90.00
_cell.angle_beta   90.00
_cell.angle_gamma   90.00
#
_symmetry.space_group_name_H-M   'P 1'
#
loop_
_entity.id
_entity.type
_entity.pdbx_description
1 polymer ?
#
loop_
_entity_poly.entity_id
_entity_poly.type
_entity_poly.pdbx_seq_one_letter_code
_entity_poly.pdbx_strand_id
1 'polypeptide(L)'
;MKIKIIVLILFLVTVINCGSEETSEITLKNCEQGWWGKNCQNTCPDNCLNDNCDSLSGACTSGCEDGWWGSICTYRCSEECDTYTCNNVTGACASCNEYYWGSNCTNLCSTHCSSSGTTCNKNTGCCNGCGGTWTGNCNCSISASCAEPSGASCVWYSECLEPATVGACPFMVNVMFQQCIKETELEPHLSELGQKWVGNVRACIQQSLAKTILVTAPSGEVDCETATEGFYNDIAICYLQGPVSFCSLPHSDQGQILTLGNGIIFFDYWYNLLSMGYELVQNCKVDFWETVVTSYEDTEERSVFPTENLSVSSLQTAMNNSLLSFGMKLTFIDVPTVSSSNTTSLIILSNYTDMEPINVPLAINVVESVMESWAGDNTNYQVYFNGIYQNPKNE
;
A
#
# COMPACT_ATOMS: atom_id res chain seq x y z
N MET A 1 -6.16 17.51 41.23
CA MET A 1 -4.98 18.19 41.81
C MET A 1 -4.55 17.57 43.16
N LYS A 2 -4.40 16.23 43.24
CA LYS A 2 -3.87 15.53 44.44
C LYS A 2 -2.79 14.48 44.14
N ILE A 3 -2.53 14.17 42.86
CA ILE A 3 -1.49 13.20 42.45
C ILE A 3 -0.16 13.90 42.12
N LYS A 4 -0.16 15.21 41.82
CA LYS A 4 1.07 15.99 41.57
C LYS A 4 1.84 16.41 42.84
N ILE A 5 1.27 16.25 44.04
CA ILE A 5 1.94 16.62 45.31
C ILE A 5 2.68 15.42 45.94
N ILE A 6 2.27 14.18 45.65
CA ILE A 6 2.92 12.98 46.21
C ILE A 6 4.25 12.68 45.51
N VAL A 7 4.38 13.01 44.22
CA VAL A 7 5.63 12.80 43.47
C VAL A 7 6.71 13.83 43.84
N LEU A 8 6.32 15.02 44.31
CA LEU A 8 7.29 16.05 44.75
C LEU A 8 7.87 15.75 46.16
N ILE A 9 7.13 15.04 47.01
CA ILE A 9 7.56 14.70 48.38
C ILE A 9 8.45 13.44 48.38
N LEU A 10 8.29 12.53 47.41
CA LEU A 10 9.20 11.40 47.21
C LEU A 10 10.56 11.83 46.63
N PHE A 11 10.63 12.97 45.92
CA PHE A 11 11.89 13.52 45.41
C PHE A 11 12.70 14.33 46.44
N LEU A 12 12.10 14.72 47.57
CA LEU A 12 12.79 15.50 48.62
C LEU A 12 13.37 14.63 49.76
N VAL A 13 13.01 13.34 49.85
CA VAL A 13 13.51 12.45 50.92
C VAL A 13 14.74 11.63 50.50
N THR A 14 15.16 11.69 49.24
CA THR A 14 16.43 11.08 48.80
C THR A 14 17.64 12.03 48.89
N VAL A 15 17.47 13.23 49.45
CA VAL A 15 18.57 14.17 49.71
C VAL A 15 18.61 14.48 51.21
N ILE A 16 19.00 13.50 52.05
CA ILE A 16 19.72 13.66 53.33
C ILE A 16 20.15 12.24 53.76
N ASN A 17 21.35 11.86 53.34
CA ASN A 17 22.36 11.12 54.11
C ASN A 17 23.48 10.76 53.13
N CYS A 18 24.28 11.76 52.77
CA CYS A 18 25.66 11.48 52.42
C CYS A 18 26.38 11.30 53.76
N GLY A 19 26.59 10.05 54.14
CA GLY A 19 27.54 9.73 55.19
C GLY A 19 28.90 10.33 54.83
N SER A 20 29.70 10.59 55.85
CA SER A 20 31.10 10.97 55.70
C SER A 20 31.87 9.82 55.04
N GLU A 21 31.81 9.74 53.72
CA GLU A 21 32.85 9.10 52.92
C GLU A 21 33.89 10.17 52.63
N GLU A 22 35.12 9.82 52.94
CA GLU A 22 36.31 10.62 52.76
C GLU A 22 36.24 11.35 51.43
N THR A 23 36.36 12.68 51.47
CA THR A 23 36.80 13.45 50.32
C THR A 23 38.21 12.98 50.00
N SER A 24 38.32 11.83 49.32
CA SER A 24 39.42 11.68 48.39
C SER A 24 39.24 12.84 47.43
N GLU A 25 40.14 13.82 47.51
CA GLU A 25 40.39 14.68 46.37
C GLU A 25 40.42 13.73 45.17
N ILE A 26 39.43 13.79 44.29
CA ILE A 26 39.70 13.42 42.91
C ILE A 26 40.63 14.53 42.46
N THR A 27 41.90 14.39 42.81
CA THR A 27 42.97 15.11 42.17
C THR A 27 42.77 14.73 40.71
N LEU A 28 42.25 15.66 39.92
CA LEU A 28 42.23 15.52 38.47
C LEU A 28 43.71 15.45 38.10
N LYS A 29 44.25 14.24 38.08
CA LYS A 29 45.65 14.03 37.76
C LYS A 29 45.73 14.40 36.30
N ASN A 30 46.23 15.60 36.02
CA ASN A 30 46.61 15.98 34.68
C ASN A 30 47.63 14.93 34.26
N CYS A 31 47.18 14.03 33.39
CA CYS A 31 48.08 13.06 32.80
C CYS A 31 49.13 13.81 31.99
N GLU A 32 50.33 13.25 31.94
CA GLU A 32 51.33 13.73 31.00
C GLU A 32 50.76 13.59 29.58
N GLN A 33 51.18 14.48 28.67
CA GLN A 33 50.78 14.44 27.27
C GLN A 33 50.98 13.03 26.70
N GLY A 34 50.01 12.52 25.95
CA GLY A 34 50.02 11.14 25.44
C GLY A 34 49.36 10.12 26.37
N TRP A 35 48.81 10.51 27.53
CA TRP A 35 48.14 9.59 28.47
C TRP A 35 46.77 10.08 28.95
N TRP A 36 45.85 9.15 29.24
CA TRP A 36 44.50 9.46 29.75
C TRP A 36 43.94 8.37 30.68
N GLY A 37 42.80 8.70 31.29
CA GLY A 37 42.05 7.85 32.22
C GLY A 37 42.38 8.14 33.68
N LYS A 38 41.57 7.58 34.60
CA LYS A 38 41.62 7.89 36.05
C LYS A 38 43.01 7.77 36.69
N ASN A 39 43.88 6.92 36.15
CA ASN A 39 45.26 6.70 36.62
C ASN A 39 46.33 6.92 35.53
N CYS A 40 45.99 7.56 34.40
CA CYS A 40 46.90 7.73 33.25
C CYS A 40 47.44 6.39 32.73
N GLN A 41 46.58 5.37 32.68
CA GLN A 41 46.94 3.99 32.33
C GLN A 41 46.76 3.67 30.84
N ASN A 42 46.08 4.57 30.11
CA ASN A 42 45.83 4.44 28.69
C ASN A 42 46.67 5.48 27.95
N THR A 43 47.25 5.10 26.81
CA THR A 43 47.86 6.07 25.90
C THR A 43 46.79 6.77 25.08
N CYS A 44 47.06 8.02 24.68
CA CYS A 44 46.20 8.72 23.72
C CYS A 44 46.06 7.88 22.43
N PRO A 45 44.91 7.94 21.75
CA PRO A 45 44.72 7.29 20.46
C PRO A 45 45.82 7.67 19.45
N ASP A 46 46.29 6.68 18.68
CA ASP A 46 47.46 6.81 17.80
C ASP A 46 47.35 7.94 16.75
N ASN A 47 46.14 8.31 16.32
CA ASN A 47 45.93 9.34 15.30
C ASN A 47 45.46 10.69 15.90
N CYS A 48 45.63 10.91 17.20
CA CYS A 48 45.44 12.24 17.78
C CYS A 48 46.57 13.16 17.34
N LEU A 49 46.23 14.37 16.88
CA LEU A 49 47.24 15.33 16.46
C LEU A 49 48.15 15.72 17.64
N ASN A 50 49.47 15.52 17.48
CA ASN A 50 50.50 15.74 18.50
C ASN A 50 50.31 14.90 19.79
N ASP A 51 49.71 13.72 19.71
CA ASP A 51 49.42 12.85 20.87
C ASP A 51 48.62 13.56 21.98
N ASN A 52 47.82 14.56 21.60
CA ASN A 52 47.11 15.41 22.56
C ASN A 52 45.65 14.95 22.71
N CYS A 53 45.33 14.41 23.87
CA CYS A 53 43.99 13.99 24.21
C CYS A 53 43.58 14.48 25.61
N ASP A 54 42.28 14.60 25.82
CA ASP A 54 41.70 14.97 27.09
C ASP A 54 42.03 13.89 28.13
N SER A 55 42.63 14.30 29.24
CA SER A 55 43.21 13.38 30.23
C SER A 55 42.16 12.49 30.92
N LEU A 56 40.87 12.79 30.77
CA LEU A 56 39.76 12.02 31.37
C LEU A 56 39.07 11.11 30.35
N SER A 57 38.69 11.67 29.21
CA SER A 57 37.87 11.02 28.19
C SER A 57 38.68 10.35 27.08
N GLY A 58 39.96 10.71 26.93
CA GLY A 58 40.81 10.24 25.84
C GLY A 58 40.47 10.86 24.49
N ALA A 59 39.54 11.84 24.43
CA ALA A 59 39.17 12.51 23.19
C ALA A 59 40.30 13.43 22.70
N CYS A 60 40.63 13.38 21.40
CA CYS A 60 41.70 14.19 20.84
C CYS A 60 41.33 15.68 20.88
N THR A 61 42.08 16.49 21.63
CA THR A 61 41.77 17.91 21.86
C THR A 61 42.31 18.83 20.78
N SER A 62 43.35 18.38 20.07
CA SER A 62 43.94 19.07 18.92
C SER A 62 43.32 18.64 17.57
N GLY A 63 42.31 17.77 17.59
CA GLY A 63 41.78 17.10 16.40
C GLY A 63 42.61 15.89 15.98
N CYS A 64 42.33 15.39 14.78
CA CYS A 64 42.95 14.19 14.21
C CYS A 64 44.08 14.54 13.24
N GLU A 65 44.98 13.58 13.04
CA GLU A 65 45.87 13.57 11.89
C GLU A 65 45.09 13.53 10.57
N ASP A 66 45.70 14.06 9.49
CA ASP A 66 45.09 14.08 8.17
C ASP A 66 44.69 12.67 7.73
N GLY A 67 43.45 12.53 7.24
CA GLY A 67 42.89 11.24 6.84
C GLY A 67 42.16 10.49 7.97
N TRP A 68 42.07 11.05 9.18
CA TRP A 68 41.34 10.47 10.31
C TRP A 68 40.28 11.41 10.89
N TRP A 69 39.23 10.84 11.49
CA TRP A 69 38.15 11.59 12.12
C TRP A 69 37.48 10.84 13.28
N GLY A 70 36.65 11.58 14.01
CA GLY A 70 35.94 11.13 15.21
C GLY A 70 36.60 11.63 16.49
N SER A 71 35.90 11.53 17.62
CA SER A 71 36.39 12.07 18.90
C SER A 71 37.71 11.48 19.37
N ILE A 72 38.05 10.27 18.91
CA ILE A 72 39.29 9.54 19.22
C ILE A 72 40.06 9.13 17.94
N CYS A 73 39.73 9.73 16.79
CA CYS A 73 40.45 9.54 15.52
C CYS A 73 40.61 8.08 15.06
N THR A 74 39.57 7.27 15.25
CA THR A 74 39.55 5.85 14.88
C THR A 74 38.98 5.58 13.49
N TYR A 75 38.28 6.56 12.90
CA TYR A 75 37.68 6.42 11.58
C TYR A 75 38.58 7.05 10.52
N ARG A 76 38.75 6.36 9.38
CA ARG A 76 39.43 6.94 8.22
C ARG A 76 38.49 7.79 7.40
N CYS A 77 39.02 8.85 6.81
CA CYS A 77 38.35 9.57 5.73
C CYS A 77 38.12 8.63 4.54
N SER A 78 37.06 8.89 3.77
CA SER A 78 36.79 8.13 2.56
C SER A 78 37.93 8.27 1.56
N GLU A 79 38.26 7.18 0.87
CA GLU A 79 39.23 7.20 -0.23
C GLU A 79 38.75 8.05 -1.41
N GLU A 80 37.44 8.36 -1.42
CA GLU A 80 36.79 9.15 -2.45
C GLU A 80 36.61 10.63 -2.08
N CYS A 81 37.17 11.08 -0.95
CA CYS A 81 37.37 12.51 -0.73
C CYS A 81 38.48 13.01 -1.66
N ASP A 82 38.26 14.13 -2.33
CA ASP A 82 39.30 14.85 -3.08
C ASP A 82 40.45 15.18 -2.08
N THR A 83 41.64 14.59 -2.28
CA THR A 83 42.83 14.61 -1.39
C THR A 83 42.88 13.64 -0.20
N TYR A 84 41.95 12.69 -0.04
CA TYR A 84 41.88 11.76 1.11
C TYR A 84 41.70 12.46 2.47
N THR A 85 41.30 13.73 2.49
CA THR A 85 41.08 14.52 3.71
C THR A 85 39.60 14.78 3.97
N CYS A 86 39.24 14.89 5.25
CA CYS A 86 37.88 15.13 5.68
C CYS A 86 37.85 15.91 7.00
N ASN A 87 36.67 16.41 7.38
CA ASN A 87 36.47 17.08 8.66
C ASN A 87 36.77 16.12 9.82
N ASN A 88 37.69 16.50 10.71
CA ASN A 88 38.15 15.66 11.82
C ASN A 88 37.06 15.31 12.85
N VAL A 89 35.92 16.00 12.87
CA VAL A 89 34.78 15.69 13.76
C VAL A 89 33.71 14.88 13.02
N THR A 90 33.31 15.33 11.82
CA THR A 90 32.13 14.79 11.12
C THR A 90 32.47 13.75 10.03
N GLY A 91 33.73 13.64 9.62
CA GLY A 91 34.14 12.81 8.50
C GLY A 91 33.75 13.36 7.13
N ALA A 92 33.20 14.58 7.07
CA ALA A 92 32.69 15.16 5.83
C ALA A 92 33.84 15.64 4.91
N CYS A 93 33.80 15.26 3.63
CA CYS A 93 34.74 15.70 2.61
C CYS A 93 34.38 17.11 2.09
N ALA A 94 35.38 17.90 1.72
CA ALA A 94 35.15 19.20 1.06
C ALA A 94 34.70 19.03 -0.42
N SER A 95 35.22 17.99 -1.08
CA SER A 95 34.83 17.58 -2.42
C SER A 95 34.99 16.06 -2.58
N CYS A 96 34.25 15.49 -3.52
CA CYS A 96 34.33 14.07 -3.87
C CYS A 96 35.11 13.89 -5.17
N ASN A 97 35.76 12.74 -5.30
CA ASN A 97 36.26 12.23 -6.58
C ASN A 97 35.12 12.11 -7.60
N GLU A 98 35.47 12.07 -8.88
CA GLU A 98 34.47 11.85 -9.94
C GLU A 98 33.65 10.59 -9.63
N TYR A 99 32.34 10.68 -9.91
CA TYR A 99 31.37 9.58 -9.73
C TYR A 99 30.92 9.32 -8.29
N TYR A 100 31.40 10.08 -7.31
CA TYR A 100 30.96 9.95 -5.91
C TYR A 100 30.24 11.19 -5.39
N TRP A 101 29.33 10.97 -4.44
CA TRP A 101 28.55 12.02 -3.79
C TRP A 101 28.22 11.68 -2.33
N GLY A 102 27.65 12.66 -1.63
CA GLY A 102 27.29 12.59 -0.22
C GLY A 102 28.35 13.24 0.67
N SER A 103 28.02 13.46 1.95
CA SER A 103 28.91 14.19 2.87
C SER A 103 30.27 13.54 3.02
N ASN A 104 30.33 12.21 2.95
CA ASN A 104 31.56 11.41 3.10
C ASN A 104 31.96 10.72 1.79
N CYS A 105 31.38 11.12 0.65
CA CYS A 105 31.68 10.58 -0.68
C CYS A 105 31.58 9.04 -0.79
N THR A 106 30.64 8.43 -0.06
CA THR A 106 30.46 6.97 -0.06
C THR A 106 29.45 6.49 -1.11
N ASN A 107 28.69 7.40 -1.72
CA ASN A 107 27.62 7.04 -2.65
C ASN A 107 28.10 7.18 -4.08
N LEU A 108 27.88 6.15 -4.90
CA LEU A 108 28.17 6.19 -6.33
C LEU A 108 27.04 6.92 -7.06
N CYS A 109 27.39 7.75 -8.04
CA CYS A 109 26.45 8.32 -8.99
C CYS A 109 25.81 7.20 -9.84
N SER A 110 24.55 7.38 -10.25
CA SER A 110 23.90 6.44 -11.15
C SER A 110 24.63 6.32 -12.49
N THR A 111 24.70 5.09 -12.99
CA THR A 111 25.23 4.78 -14.33
C THR A 111 24.28 5.21 -15.45
N HIS A 112 23.07 5.66 -15.11
CA HIS A 112 22.04 6.11 -16.03
C HIS A 112 21.96 7.64 -16.17
N CYS A 113 22.88 8.41 -15.58
CA CYS A 113 23.03 9.82 -15.96
C CYS A 113 23.41 9.94 -17.46
N SER A 114 23.01 11.02 -18.15
CA SER A 114 23.19 11.17 -19.61
C SER A 114 24.63 10.94 -20.10
N SER A 115 24.75 10.53 -21.37
CA SER A 115 25.91 9.98 -22.11
C SER A 115 27.16 10.87 -22.27
N SER A 116 27.39 11.82 -21.35
CA SER A 116 28.66 12.55 -21.21
C SER A 116 29.26 12.48 -19.80
N GLY A 117 28.60 11.88 -18.81
CA GLY A 117 29.16 11.80 -17.46
C GLY A 117 28.36 10.93 -16.52
N THR A 118 29.02 9.89 -15.99
CA THR A 118 28.73 9.22 -14.71
C THR A 118 28.82 10.17 -13.51
N THR A 119 28.83 11.50 -13.75
CA THR A 119 28.98 12.54 -12.74
C THR A 119 27.61 13.06 -12.33
N CYS A 120 27.47 13.29 -11.04
CA CYS A 120 26.27 13.80 -10.43
C CYS A 120 26.63 14.93 -9.46
N ASN A 121 25.64 15.66 -8.97
CA ASN A 121 25.88 16.70 -7.97
C ASN A 121 26.51 16.08 -6.71
N LYS A 122 27.68 16.56 -6.30
CA LYS A 122 28.43 15.99 -5.16
C LYS A 122 27.68 16.01 -3.82
N ASN A 123 26.75 16.95 -3.63
CA ASN A 123 25.99 17.06 -2.39
C ASN A 123 24.69 16.26 -2.44
N THR A 124 24.03 16.22 -3.61
CA THR A 124 22.66 15.69 -3.73
C THR A 124 22.54 14.40 -4.54
N GLY A 125 23.58 13.98 -5.26
CA GLY A 125 23.54 12.81 -6.14
C GLY A 125 22.78 13.00 -7.44
N CYS A 126 22.29 14.21 -7.73
CA CYS A 126 21.40 14.45 -8.87
C CYS A 126 22.17 14.53 -10.20
N CYS A 127 21.70 13.82 -11.21
CA CYS A 127 22.15 13.87 -12.60
C CYS A 127 21.66 15.14 -13.30
N ASN A 128 22.45 15.69 -14.22
CA ASN A 128 22.02 16.75 -15.16
C ASN A 128 21.31 16.14 -16.38
N GLY A 129 20.32 15.28 -16.13
CA GLY A 129 19.61 14.51 -17.15
C GLY A 129 19.95 13.03 -17.16
N CYS A 130 19.03 12.25 -17.71
CA CYS A 130 19.13 10.79 -17.81
C CYS A 130 19.52 10.34 -19.21
N GLY A 131 20.28 9.24 -19.28
CA GLY A 131 20.73 8.62 -20.51
C GLY A 131 19.77 7.55 -21.00
N GLY A 132 19.65 7.41 -22.32
CA GLY A 132 18.81 6.37 -22.93
C GLY A 132 17.32 6.55 -22.62
N THR A 133 16.71 5.52 -22.04
CA THR A 133 15.27 5.46 -21.72
C THR A 133 14.99 5.62 -20.22
N TRP A 134 15.98 6.04 -19.43
CA TRP A 134 15.82 6.29 -18.01
C TRP A 134 15.27 7.69 -17.77
N THR A 135 14.51 7.85 -16.70
CA THR A 135 13.92 9.10 -16.26
C THR A 135 13.95 9.17 -14.73
N GLY A 136 13.42 10.25 -14.16
CA GLY A 136 13.35 10.47 -12.72
C GLY A 136 14.08 11.71 -12.23
N ASN A 137 13.81 12.08 -10.98
CA ASN A 137 14.04 13.44 -10.46
C ASN A 137 15.51 13.73 -10.09
N CYS A 138 16.31 12.72 -9.72
CA CYS A 138 17.73 12.94 -9.37
C CYS A 138 18.68 11.81 -9.78
N ASN A 139 18.41 10.54 -9.48
CA ASN A 139 19.39 9.45 -9.73
C ASN A 139 19.11 8.61 -10.98
N CYS A 140 18.21 9.06 -11.88
CA CYS A 140 17.84 8.34 -13.10
C CYS A 140 17.53 6.86 -12.87
N SER A 141 16.80 6.56 -11.80
CA SER A 141 16.51 5.20 -11.34
C SER A 141 15.20 4.63 -11.90
N ILE A 142 14.44 5.43 -12.66
CA ILE A 142 13.13 5.01 -13.17
C ILE A 142 13.30 4.65 -14.64
N SER A 143 13.04 3.40 -14.98
CA SER A 143 13.04 2.94 -16.37
C SER A 143 11.80 3.46 -17.11
N ALA A 144 11.85 3.54 -18.44
CA ALA A 144 10.69 3.91 -19.25
C ALA A 144 9.46 3.03 -18.98
N SER A 145 9.62 1.73 -18.73
CA SER A 145 8.50 0.83 -18.41
C SER A 145 7.90 1.10 -17.04
N CYS A 146 8.68 1.64 -16.09
CA CYS A 146 8.17 2.06 -14.79
C CYS A 146 7.46 3.42 -14.87
N ALA A 147 7.98 4.34 -15.69
CA ALA A 147 7.42 5.68 -15.87
C ALA A 147 6.13 5.70 -16.69
N GLU A 148 6.06 4.87 -17.73
CA GLU A 148 4.90 4.76 -18.64
C GLU A 148 4.48 3.29 -18.76
N PRO A 149 3.91 2.71 -17.69
CA PRO A 149 3.47 1.32 -17.70
C PRO A 149 2.31 1.11 -18.67
N SER A 150 2.31 -0.04 -19.35
CA SER A 150 1.24 -0.42 -20.27
C SER A 150 -0.03 -0.91 -19.58
N GLY A 151 -0.02 -1.13 -18.26
CA GLY A 151 -1.12 -1.81 -17.57
C GLY A 151 -1.17 -3.31 -17.82
N ALA A 152 -0.14 -3.94 -18.42
CA ALA A 152 -0.21 -5.36 -18.75
C ALA A 152 0.21 -6.30 -17.60
N SER A 153 0.98 -5.82 -16.62
CA SER A 153 1.56 -6.65 -15.57
C SER A 153 1.33 -6.08 -14.18
N CYS A 154 0.92 -6.93 -13.24
CA CYS A 154 0.82 -6.58 -11.82
C CYS A 154 2.17 -6.49 -11.14
N VAL A 155 3.21 -7.15 -11.67
CA VAL A 155 4.57 -7.13 -11.11
C VAL A 155 5.14 -5.70 -11.07
N TRP A 156 4.61 -4.79 -11.88
CA TRP A 156 4.94 -3.36 -11.84
C TRP A 156 4.81 -2.76 -10.44
N TYR A 157 3.81 -3.15 -9.64
CA TYR A 157 3.65 -2.62 -8.27
C TYR A 157 4.83 -2.96 -7.37
N SER A 158 5.35 -4.20 -7.43
CA SER A 158 6.49 -4.63 -6.60
C SER A 158 7.84 -4.21 -7.18
N GLU A 159 8.00 -4.18 -8.51
CA GLU A 159 9.30 -3.88 -9.13
C GLU A 159 9.56 -2.39 -9.35
N CYS A 160 8.51 -1.60 -9.58
CA CYS A 160 8.63 -0.17 -9.86
C CYS A 160 8.16 0.70 -8.71
N LEU A 161 7.02 0.38 -8.09
CA LEU A 161 6.35 1.29 -7.15
C LEU A 161 6.80 1.10 -5.69
N GLU A 162 6.88 -0.14 -5.21
CA GLU A 162 7.32 -0.46 -3.85
C GLU A 162 8.73 0.10 -3.52
N PRO A 163 9.75 -0.02 -4.40
CA PRO A 163 11.08 0.52 -4.12
C PRO A 163 11.14 2.05 -4.08
N ALA A 164 10.11 2.73 -4.55
CA ALA A 164 9.99 4.18 -4.53
C ALA A 164 9.27 4.71 -3.27
N THR A 165 9.04 3.85 -2.28
CA THR A 165 8.45 4.25 -0.99
C THR A 165 9.50 4.26 0.12
N VAL A 166 9.41 5.23 1.03
CA VAL A 166 10.29 5.31 2.21
C VAL A 166 9.93 4.16 3.15
N GLY A 167 10.71 3.10 3.11
CA GLY A 167 10.47 1.88 3.89
C GLY A 167 9.39 0.98 3.29
N ALA A 168 9.02 -0.08 4.00
CA ALA A 168 8.01 -1.03 3.51
C ALA A 168 6.61 -0.38 3.50
N CYS A 169 5.89 -0.50 2.38
CA CYS A 169 4.50 -0.07 2.25
C CYS A 169 3.57 -1.27 2.02
N PRO A 170 3.01 -1.88 3.09
CA PRO A 170 2.17 -3.08 2.98
C PRO A 170 0.95 -2.89 2.08
N PHE A 171 0.46 -1.65 1.93
CA PHE A 171 -0.66 -1.32 1.05
C PHE A 171 -0.38 -1.70 -0.42
N MET A 172 0.84 -1.47 -0.91
CA MET A 172 1.22 -1.79 -2.29
C MET A 172 1.12 -3.28 -2.58
N VAL A 173 1.62 -4.11 -1.67
CA VAL A 173 1.70 -5.58 -1.88
C VAL A 173 0.39 -6.27 -1.50
N ASN A 174 -0.22 -5.89 -0.38
CA ASN A 174 -1.37 -6.61 0.16
C ASN A 174 -2.70 -6.15 -0.44
N VAL A 175 -2.75 -4.92 -0.96
CA VAL A 175 -3.98 -4.35 -1.53
C VAL A 175 -3.84 -4.17 -3.03
N MET A 176 -2.93 -3.31 -3.49
CA MET A 176 -2.89 -2.90 -4.90
C MET A 176 -2.45 -4.03 -5.83
N PHE A 177 -1.35 -4.71 -5.49
CA PHE A 177 -0.87 -5.86 -6.24
C PHE A 177 -1.92 -6.99 -6.26
N GLN A 178 -2.50 -7.33 -5.11
CA GLN A 178 -3.54 -8.37 -5.04
C GLN A 178 -4.79 -8.00 -5.83
N GLN A 179 -5.21 -6.74 -5.77
CA GLN A 179 -6.36 -6.25 -6.53
C GLN A 179 -6.13 -6.37 -8.04
N CYS A 180 -4.93 -6.02 -8.50
CA CYS A 180 -4.52 -6.20 -9.89
C CYS A 180 -4.58 -7.67 -10.36
N ILE A 181 -4.14 -8.60 -9.51
CA ILE A 181 -4.22 -10.04 -9.82
C ILE A 181 -5.69 -10.47 -9.98
N LYS A 182 -6.57 -10.08 -9.04
CA LYS A 182 -8.01 -10.37 -9.12
C LYS A 182 -8.65 -9.79 -10.39
N GLU A 183 -8.28 -8.58 -10.79
CA GLU A 183 -8.75 -7.97 -12.04
C GLU A 183 -8.28 -8.75 -13.27
N THR A 184 -7.04 -9.25 -13.25
CA THR A 184 -6.48 -10.07 -14.32
C THR A 184 -7.19 -11.43 -14.42
N GLU A 185 -7.57 -12.02 -13.28
CA GLU A 185 -8.35 -13.26 -13.23
C GLU A 185 -9.79 -13.05 -13.71
N LEU A 186 -10.38 -11.88 -13.45
CA LEU A 186 -11.74 -11.56 -13.92
C LEU A 186 -11.80 -11.27 -15.42
N GLU A 187 -10.76 -10.66 -15.99
CA GLU A 187 -10.72 -10.18 -17.38
C GLU A 187 -11.29 -11.18 -18.42
N PRO A 188 -10.94 -12.49 -18.41
CA PRO A 188 -11.46 -13.47 -19.37
C PRO A 188 -12.96 -13.76 -19.25
N HIS A 189 -13.58 -13.40 -18.11
CA HIS A 189 -15.01 -13.61 -17.84
C HIS A 189 -15.90 -12.42 -18.25
N LEU A 190 -15.28 -11.31 -18.67
CA LEU A 190 -15.99 -10.12 -19.12
C LEU A 190 -16.27 -10.14 -20.62
N SER A 191 -17.22 -9.30 -21.05
CA SER A 191 -17.45 -9.04 -22.48
C SER A 191 -16.21 -8.44 -23.16
N GLU A 192 -16.18 -8.40 -24.50
CA GLU A 192 -15.09 -7.75 -25.25
C GLU A 192 -14.91 -6.27 -24.85
N LEU A 193 -16.02 -5.60 -24.50
CA LEU A 193 -15.98 -4.22 -24.02
C LEU A 193 -15.42 -4.13 -22.60
N GLY A 194 -15.79 -5.08 -21.72
CA GLY A 194 -15.26 -5.21 -20.36
C GLY A 194 -13.76 -5.52 -20.33
N GLN A 195 -13.27 -6.39 -21.22
CA GLN A 195 -11.83 -6.68 -21.37
C GLN A 195 -11.04 -5.42 -21.76
N LYS A 196 -11.54 -4.65 -22.73
CA LYS A 196 -10.95 -3.34 -23.10
C LYS A 196 -10.96 -2.37 -21.93
N TRP A 197 -12.04 -2.35 -21.16
CA TRP A 197 -12.15 -1.52 -19.95
C TRP A 197 -11.12 -1.90 -18.89
N VAL A 198 -10.96 -3.19 -18.54
CA VAL A 198 -9.98 -3.65 -17.55
C VAL A 198 -8.56 -3.24 -17.95
N GLY A 199 -8.17 -3.47 -19.21
CA GLY A 199 -6.84 -3.06 -19.69
C GLY A 199 -6.61 -1.55 -19.59
N ASN A 200 -7.60 -0.74 -19.97
CA ASN A 200 -7.52 0.72 -19.89
C ASN A 200 -7.43 1.22 -18.45
N VAL A 201 -8.25 0.67 -17.55
CA VAL A 201 -8.26 1.04 -16.13
C VAL A 201 -6.94 0.68 -15.47
N ARG A 202 -6.42 -0.53 -15.69
CA ARG A 202 -5.15 -0.97 -15.12
C ARG A 202 -4.00 -0.08 -15.58
N ALA A 203 -3.95 0.27 -16.87
CA ALA A 203 -2.96 1.19 -17.42
C ALA A 203 -3.09 2.59 -16.81
N CYS A 204 -4.31 3.13 -16.73
CA CYS A 204 -4.57 4.46 -16.16
C CYS A 204 -4.11 4.55 -14.71
N ILE A 205 -4.45 3.57 -13.87
CA ILE A 205 -4.07 3.55 -12.45
C ILE A 205 -2.54 3.53 -12.32
N GLN A 206 -1.88 2.60 -13.01
CA GLN A 206 -0.42 2.48 -12.95
C GLN A 206 0.29 3.75 -13.46
N GLN A 207 -0.20 4.36 -14.54
CA GLN A 207 0.35 5.62 -15.07
C GLN A 207 0.11 6.81 -14.14
N SER A 208 -1.07 6.91 -13.52
CA SER A 208 -1.36 7.98 -12.55
C SER A 208 -0.43 7.88 -11.35
N LEU A 209 -0.26 6.67 -10.81
CA LEU A 209 0.67 6.38 -9.71
C LEU A 209 2.12 6.65 -10.11
N ALA A 210 2.54 6.23 -11.32
CA ALA A 210 3.88 6.51 -11.82
C ALA A 210 4.16 8.02 -11.81
N LYS A 211 3.21 8.81 -12.30
CA LYS A 211 3.32 10.27 -12.32
C LYS A 211 3.30 10.90 -10.92
N THR A 212 2.44 10.42 -10.04
CA THR A 212 2.22 11.02 -8.71
C THR A 212 3.23 10.58 -7.66
N ILE A 213 3.85 9.40 -7.83
CA ILE A 213 4.75 8.80 -6.84
C ILE A 213 6.20 8.76 -7.37
N LEU A 214 6.41 8.28 -8.60
CA LEU A 214 7.77 8.11 -9.12
C LEU A 214 8.38 9.44 -9.61
N VAL A 215 7.57 10.33 -10.17
CA VAL A 215 8.08 11.54 -10.87
C VAL A 215 8.21 12.78 -9.96
N THR A 216 7.51 12.86 -8.84
CA THR A 216 7.30 14.12 -8.07
C THR A 216 8.15 14.32 -6.80
N ALA A 217 8.84 13.31 -6.27
CA ALA A 217 9.60 13.47 -5.02
C ALA A 217 11.03 14.02 -5.26
N PRO A 218 11.46 15.14 -4.65
CA PRO A 218 12.84 15.65 -4.73
C PRO A 218 13.91 14.66 -4.22
N SER A 219 13.51 13.75 -3.33
CA SER A 219 14.30 12.61 -2.82
C SER A 219 14.16 11.34 -3.67
N GLY A 220 13.19 11.27 -4.58
CA GLY A 220 12.84 10.06 -5.34
C GLY A 220 11.98 9.04 -4.60
N GLU A 221 11.66 9.27 -3.32
CA GLU A 221 10.82 8.40 -2.49
C GLU A 221 9.70 9.19 -1.81
N VAL A 222 8.50 8.59 -1.73
CA VAL A 222 7.34 9.12 -0.97
C VAL A 222 7.04 8.21 0.22
N ASP A 223 6.41 8.73 1.27
CA ASP A 223 5.90 7.87 2.33
C ASP A 223 4.68 7.05 1.88
N CYS A 224 4.40 5.97 2.61
CA CYS A 224 3.31 5.04 2.28
C CYS A 224 1.92 5.71 2.37
N GLU A 225 1.76 6.74 3.20
CA GLU A 225 0.49 7.48 3.34
C GLU A 225 0.19 8.28 2.07
N THR A 226 1.16 9.06 1.59
CA THR A 226 1.09 9.82 0.33
C THR A 226 0.81 8.90 -0.85
N ALA A 227 1.47 7.74 -0.89
CA ALA A 227 1.27 6.77 -1.95
C ALA A 227 -0.14 6.15 -1.93
N THR A 228 -0.69 5.93 -0.73
CA THR A 228 -2.04 5.43 -0.51
C THR A 228 -3.10 6.45 -0.91
N GLU A 229 -2.91 7.72 -0.55
CA GLU A 229 -3.82 8.81 -0.94
C GLU A 229 -3.85 9.02 -2.46
N GLY A 230 -2.69 8.96 -3.12
CA GLY A 230 -2.59 9.07 -4.58
C GLY A 230 -3.42 8.00 -5.30
N PHE A 231 -3.44 6.76 -4.81
CA PHE A 231 -4.27 5.70 -5.35
C PHE A 231 -5.77 6.02 -5.27
N TYR A 232 -6.26 6.47 -4.11
CA TYR A 232 -7.69 6.69 -3.91
C TYR A 232 -8.23 7.91 -4.63
N ASN A 233 -7.43 8.96 -4.81
CA ASN A 233 -7.87 10.18 -5.51
C ASN A 233 -8.10 9.95 -7.01
N ASP A 234 -7.31 9.05 -7.62
CA ASP A 234 -7.30 8.89 -9.08
C ASP A 234 -8.05 7.64 -9.57
N ILE A 235 -8.31 6.65 -8.70
CA ILE A 235 -8.93 5.38 -9.11
C ILE A 235 -10.33 5.57 -9.72
N ALA A 236 -11.18 6.41 -9.13
CA ALA A 236 -12.52 6.68 -9.65
C ALA A 236 -12.48 7.34 -11.04
N ILE A 237 -11.50 8.23 -11.25
CA ILE A 237 -11.26 8.87 -12.55
C ILE A 237 -10.92 7.80 -13.60
N CYS A 238 -10.04 6.85 -13.29
CA CYS A 238 -9.70 5.79 -14.24
C CYS A 238 -10.89 4.90 -14.61
N TYR A 239 -11.80 4.62 -13.68
CA TYR A 239 -13.00 3.81 -13.93
C TYR A 239 -14.03 4.54 -14.80
N LEU A 240 -14.16 5.86 -14.60
CA LEU A 240 -15.20 6.68 -15.24
C LEU A 240 -14.72 7.37 -16.53
N GLN A 241 -13.44 7.70 -16.63
CA GLN A 241 -12.86 8.55 -17.66
C GLN A 241 -11.81 7.76 -18.46
N GLY A 242 -12.31 6.98 -19.42
CA GLY A 242 -11.48 6.24 -20.36
C GLY A 242 -12.17 6.08 -21.72
N PRO A 243 -11.49 5.51 -22.73
CA PRO A 243 -12.08 5.21 -24.03
C PRO A 243 -13.33 4.32 -23.93
N VAL A 244 -13.34 3.47 -22.91
CA VAL A 244 -14.49 2.72 -22.41
C VAL A 244 -14.63 3.11 -20.94
N SER A 245 -15.81 3.57 -20.54
CA SER A 245 -16.11 3.92 -19.15
C SER A 245 -16.88 2.80 -18.47
N PHE A 246 -16.84 2.74 -17.14
CA PHE A 246 -17.65 1.82 -16.36
C PHE A 246 -19.15 1.95 -16.70
N CYS A 247 -19.64 3.18 -16.89
CA CYS A 247 -21.05 3.42 -17.23
C CYS A 247 -21.45 2.89 -18.62
N SER A 248 -20.50 2.70 -19.54
CA SER A 248 -20.75 2.16 -20.88
C SER A 248 -20.68 0.64 -20.95
N LEU A 249 -20.30 -0.02 -19.85
CA LEU A 249 -20.22 -1.47 -19.80
C LEU A 249 -21.61 -2.11 -19.74
N PRO A 250 -21.74 -3.35 -20.24
CA PRO A 250 -22.93 -4.13 -19.95
C PRO A 250 -23.10 -4.32 -18.45
N HIS A 251 -24.35 -4.31 -17.97
CA HIS A 251 -24.65 -4.45 -16.55
C HIS A 251 -24.04 -5.73 -15.95
N SER A 252 -23.95 -6.83 -16.72
CA SER A 252 -23.30 -8.08 -16.29
C SER A 252 -21.81 -7.90 -15.97
N ASP A 253 -21.11 -7.05 -16.72
CA ASP A 253 -19.70 -6.73 -16.48
C ASP A 253 -19.59 -5.80 -15.27
N GLN A 254 -20.47 -4.78 -15.20
CA GLN A 254 -20.50 -3.83 -14.08
C GLN A 254 -20.63 -4.52 -12.73
N GLY A 255 -21.56 -5.47 -12.59
CA GLY A 255 -21.71 -6.16 -11.31
C GLY A 255 -20.60 -7.18 -11.03
N GLN A 256 -19.96 -7.79 -12.04
CA GLN A 256 -18.75 -8.61 -11.81
C GLN A 256 -17.60 -7.78 -11.26
N ILE A 257 -17.38 -6.59 -11.83
CA ILE A 257 -16.38 -5.63 -11.39
C ILE A 257 -16.65 -5.15 -9.96
N LEU A 258 -17.92 -4.86 -9.62
CA LEU A 258 -18.26 -4.40 -8.27
C LEU A 258 -18.16 -5.50 -7.22
N THR A 259 -18.43 -6.76 -7.59
CA THR A 259 -18.20 -7.90 -6.69
C THR A 259 -16.72 -8.08 -6.34
N LEU A 260 -15.79 -7.78 -7.25
CA LEU A 260 -14.36 -7.74 -6.91
C LEU A 260 -14.06 -6.70 -5.82
N GLY A 261 -14.68 -5.52 -5.90
CA GLY A 261 -14.54 -4.47 -4.89
C GLY A 261 -15.08 -4.89 -3.50
N ASN A 262 -16.15 -5.69 -3.47
CA ASN A 262 -16.75 -6.18 -2.23
C ASN A 262 -15.85 -7.15 -1.45
N GLY A 263 -14.96 -7.89 -2.12
CA GLY A 263 -13.98 -8.77 -1.48
C GLY A 263 -12.89 -8.04 -0.67
N ILE A 264 -12.85 -6.72 -0.71
CA ILE A 264 -11.87 -5.87 -0.01
C ILE A 264 -12.52 -5.14 1.20
N ILE A 265 -13.82 -5.33 1.44
CA ILE A 265 -14.60 -4.66 2.49
C ILE A 265 -14.17 -5.05 3.92
N PHE A 266 -13.30 -6.05 4.09
CA PHE A 266 -12.93 -6.60 5.42
C PHE A 266 -11.50 -6.29 5.91
N PHE A 267 -10.79 -5.32 5.34
CA PHE A 267 -9.48 -4.85 5.83
C PHE A 267 -9.46 -3.36 6.17
N ASP A 268 -8.37 -2.86 6.78
CA ASP A 268 -8.18 -1.52 7.38
C ASP A 268 -8.52 -0.30 6.49
N TYR A 269 -8.87 -0.52 5.21
CA TYR A 269 -9.13 0.52 4.20
C TYR A 269 -10.54 0.42 3.55
N TRP A 270 -11.46 -0.33 4.16
CA TRP A 270 -12.80 -0.62 3.64
C TRP A 270 -13.67 0.61 3.30
N TYR A 271 -13.52 1.73 4.03
CA TYR A 271 -14.32 2.95 3.80
C TYR A 271 -14.07 3.57 2.41
N ASN A 272 -12.83 3.59 1.94
CA ASN A 272 -12.47 4.23 0.67
C ASN A 272 -13.01 3.43 -0.54
N LEU A 273 -13.05 2.10 -0.42
CA LEU A 273 -13.60 1.21 -1.45
C LEU A 273 -15.13 1.27 -1.51
N LEU A 274 -15.80 1.42 -0.36
CA LEU A 274 -17.24 1.67 -0.31
C LEU A 274 -17.61 3.02 -0.94
N SER A 275 -16.81 4.07 -0.68
CA SER A 275 -17.01 5.39 -1.28
C SER A 275 -16.89 5.34 -2.80
N MET A 276 -15.88 4.64 -3.33
CA MET A 276 -15.71 4.44 -4.77
C MET A 276 -16.89 3.66 -5.37
N GLY A 277 -17.30 2.54 -4.75
CA GLY A 277 -18.46 1.76 -5.20
C GLY A 277 -19.73 2.61 -5.25
N TYR A 278 -19.96 3.42 -4.22
CA TYR A 278 -21.06 4.39 -4.18
C TYR A 278 -20.95 5.43 -5.31
N GLU A 279 -19.77 5.97 -5.58
CA GLU A 279 -19.54 6.95 -6.65
C GLU A 279 -19.84 6.36 -8.04
N LEU A 280 -19.44 5.11 -8.31
CA LEU A 280 -19.75 4.40 -9.55
C LEU A 280 -21.26 4.17 -9.70
N VAL A 281 -21.92 3.69 -8.64
CA VAL A 281 -23.37 3.47 -8.57
C VAL A 281 -24.13 4.75 -8.89
N GLN A 282 -23.78 5.87 -8.26
CA GLN A 282 -24.46 7.15 -8.43
C GLN A 282 -24.24 7.75 -9.83
N ASN A 283 -23.00 7.74 -10.33
CA ASN A 283 -22.68 8.32 -11.64
C ASN A 283 -23.25 7.50 -12.80
N CYS A 284 -23.26 6.17 -12.66
CA CYS A 284 -23.67 5.28 -13.74
C CYS A 284 -25.11 4.75 -13.60
N LYS A 285 -25.84 5.15 -12.54
CA LYS A 285 -27.23 4.76 -12.27
C LYS A 285 -27.44 3.24 -12.27
N VAL A 286 -26.53 2.52 -11.63
CA VAL A 286 -26.60 1.06 -11.54
C VAL A 286 -27.35 0.69 -10.27
N ASP A 287 -28.48 -0.01 -10.40
CA ASP A 287 -29.25 -0.50 -9.25
C ASP A 287 -28.80 -1.92 -8.89
N PHE A 288 -28.54 -2.16 -7.59
CA PHE A 288 -28.16 -3.46 -7.05
C PHE A 288 -29.28 -4.03 -6.19
N TRP A 289 -29.46 -5.35 -6.31
CA TRP A 289 -30.35 -6.09 -5.43
C TRP A 289 -29.66 -7.32 -4.86
N GLU A 290 -29.84 -7.53 -3.57
CA GLU A 290 -29.26 -8.66 -2.83
C GLU A 290 -30.29 -9.76 -2.70
N THR A 291 -29.86 -11.02 -2.84
CA THR A 291 -30.65 -12.18 -2.46
C THR A 291 -29.86 -13.11 -1.55
N VAL A 292 -30.49 -13.50 -0.45
CA VAL A 292 -29.93 -14.46 0.51
C VAL A 292 -30.85 -15.67 0.56
N VAL A 293 -30.29 -16.85 0.31
CA VAL A 293 -30.99 -18.12 0.46
C VAL A 293 -30.36 -18.90 1.60
N THR A 294 -31.15 -19.17 2.65
CA THR A 294 -30.71 -19.96 3.81
C THR A 294 -31.50 -21.26 3.88
N SER A 295 -30.81 -22.39 3.94
CA SER A 295 -31.41 -23.70 4.18
C SER A 295 -31.63 -23.94 5.68
N TYR A 296 -32.77 -24.52 6.05
CA TYR A 296 -32.98 -25.07 7.39
C TYR A 296 -32.65 -26.57 7.41
N GLU A 297 -31.74 -27.00 8.28
CA GLU A 297 -31.61 -28.41 8.65
C GLU A 297 -32.55 -28.69 9.82
N ASP A 298 -33.59 -29.51 9.61
CA ASP A 298 -34.35 -30.10 10.71
C ASP A 298 -33.39 -30.98 11.51
N THR A 299 -33.21 -30.63 12.78
CA THR A 299 -32.41 -31.41 13.73
C THR A 299 -33.04 -32.78 13.94
N GLU A 300 -32.46 -33.82 13.32
CA GLU A 300 -32.20 -35.18 13.87
C GLU A 300 -31.91 -36.19 12.74
N GLU A 301 -30.79 -36.04 12.02
CA GLU A 301 -29.88 -37.15 11.67
C GLU A 301 -28.77 -36.64 10.73
N ARG A 302 -27.53 -36.83 11.19
CA ARG A 302 -26.32 -36.39 10.50
C ARG A 302 -26.09 -37.25 9.25
N SER A 303 -26.37 -36.68 8.07
CA SER A 303 -25.65 -37.04 6.84
C SER A 303 -25.23 -35.76 6.12
N VAL A 304 -23.93 -35.45 6.22
CA VAL A 304 -23.29 -34.32 5.54
C VAL A 304 -23.17 -34.69 4.06
N PHE A 305 -24.07 -34.16 3.24
CA PHE A 305 -23.86 -34.03 1.79
C PHE A 305 -23.90 -32.53 1.45
N PRO A 306 -22.98 -32.03 0.61
CA PRO A 306 -22.93 -30.61 0.29
C PRO A 306 -24.14 -30.23 -0.56
N THR A 307 -25.09 -29.53 0.06
CA THR A 307 -26.31 -28.96 -0.55
C THR A 307 -26.04 -27.68 -1.35
N GLU A 308 -24.78 -27.24 -1.43
CA GLU A 308 -24.34 -25.93 -1.93
C GLU A 308 -24.71 -25.61 -3.39
N ASN A 309 -25.03 -26.60 -4.25
CA ASN A 309 -25.23 -26.37 -5.69
C ASN A 309 -26.65 -26.62 -6.24
N LEU A 310 -27.59 -27.15 -5.45
CA LEU A 310 -28.92 -27.56 -5.95
C LEU A 310 -30.01 -26.48 -5.75
N SER A 311 -29.92 -25.65 -4.71
CA SER A 311 -30.92 -24.61 -4.42
C SER A 311 -30.75 -23.35 -5.28
N VAL A 312 -29.53 -22.84 -5.41
CA VAL A 312 -29.24 -21.63 -6.21
C VAL A 312 -29.49 -21.88 -7.70
N SER A 313 -29.10 -23.04 -8.23
CA SER A 313 -29.31 -23.40 -9.64
C SER A 313 -30.78 -23.56 -10.02
N SER A 314 -31.62 -24.07 -9.10
CA SER A 314 -33.05 -24.23 -9.33
C SER A 314 -33.80 -22.89 -9.24
N LEU A 315 -33.47 -22.04 -8.26
CA LEU A 315 -33.98 -20.66 -8.19
C LEU A 315 -33.57 -19.86 -9.42
N GLN A 316 -32.30 -19.97 -9.83
CA GLN A 316 -31.77 -19.32 -11.02
C GLN A 316 -32.50 -19.75 -12.29
N THR A 317 -32.80 -21.05 -12.42
CA THR A 317 -33.55 -21.58 -13.56
C THR A 317 -34.99 -21.06 -13.57
N ALA A 318 -35.66 -21.05 -12.42
CA ALA A 318 -37.02 -20.50 -12.29
C ALA A 318 -37.08 -19.02 -12.67
N MET A 319 -36.12 -18.22 -12.19
CA MET A 319 -36.02 -16.80 -12.52
C MET A 319 -35.77 -16.56 -14.00
N ASN A 320 -34.78 -17.23 -14.59
CA ASN A 320 -34.47 -17.06 -16.00
C ASN A 320 -35.63 -17.48 -16.92
N ASN A 321 -36.36 -18.55 -16.59
CA ASN A 321 -37.53 -18.97 -17.35
C ASN A 321 -38.67 -17.95 -17.32
N SER A 322 -38.96 -17.35 -16.16
CA SER A 322 -40.00 -16.34 -16.03
C SER A 322 -39.62 -15.03 -16.72
N LEU A 323 -38.36 -14.61 -16.60
CA LEU A 323 -37.85 -13.34 -17.14
C LEU A 323 -37.67 -13.36 -18.66
N LEU A 324 -37.42 -14.53 -19.27
CA LEU A 324 -37.35 -14.70 -20.72
C LEU A 324 -38.61 -14.18 -21.44
N SER A 325 -39.80 -14.37 -20.85
CA SER A 325 -41.06 -13.90 -21.42
C SER A 325 -41.19 -12.37 -21.49
N PHE A 326 -40.38 -11.66 -20.70
CA PHE A 326 -40.32 -10.20 -20.66
C PHE A 326 -39.08 -9.65 -21.38
N GLY A 327 -38.32 -10.50 -22.09
CA GLY A 327 -37.06 -10.10 -22.73
C GLY A 327 -35.96 -9.74 -21.73
N MET A 328 -36.04 -10.22 -20.49
CA MET A 328 -35.07 -9.96 -19.44
C MET A 328 -34.21 -11.21 -19.18
N LYS A 329 -32.98 -11.00 -18.73
CA LYS A 329 -32.06 -12.04 -18.27
C LYS A 329 -31.57 -11.71 -16.88
N LEU A 330 -31.46 -12.73 -16.03
CA LEU A 330 -30.90 -12.61 -14.70
C LEU A 330 -29.53 -13.28 -14.65
N THR A 331 -28.51 -12.51 -14.30
CA THR A 331 -27.16 -13.01 -14.11
C THR A 331 -26.87 -13.07 -12.62
N PHE A 332 -26.60 -14.28 -12.14
CA PHE A 332 -26.10 -14.50 -10.79
C PHE A 332 -24.60 -14.34 -10.79
N ILE A 333 -24.10 -13.59 -9.83
CA ILE A 333 -22.68 -13.51 -9.54
C ILE A 333 -22.50 -14.00 -8.12
N ASP A 334 -21.80 -15.11 -7.98
CA ASP A 334 -21.51 -15.69 -6.67
C ASP A 334 -20.55 -14.77 -5.91
N VAL A 335 -20.93 -14.40 -4.70
CA VAL A 335 -20.10 -13.63 -3.78
C VAL A 335 -19.49 -14.62 -2.79
N PRO A 336 -18.15 -14.73 -2.70
CA PRO A 336 -17.52 -15.63 -1.74
C PRO A 336 -17.91 -15.23 -0.30
N THR A 337 -18.63 -16.10 0.42
CA THR A 337 -19.01 -15.88 1.82
C THR A 337 -18.00 -16.56 2.77
N VAL A 338 -17.81 -15.98 3.95
CA VAL A 338 -16.85 -16.46 4.98
C VAL A 338 -17.41 -17.66 5.77
N SER A 339 -18.68 -18.05 5.56
CA SER A 339 -19.38 -19.09 6.32
C SER A 339 -19.99 -20.17 5.43
N SER A 340 -19.70 -21.43 5.73
CA SER A 340 -20.08 -22.65 4.99
C SER A 340 -21.57 -23.03 4.98
N SER A 341 -22.48 -22.10 5.30
CA SER A 341 -23.92 -22.37 5.37
C SER A 341 -24.79 -21.41 4.56
N ASN A 342 -24.22 -20.29 4.08
CA ASN A 342 -24.98 -19.23 3.43
C ASN A 342 -24.37 -18.93 2.06
N THR A 343 -25.20 -18.94 1.01
CA THR A 343 -24.82 -18.46 -0.32
C THR A 343 -25.39 -17.06 -0.50
N THR A 344 -24.52 -16.09 -0.79
CA THR A 344 -24.90 -14.74 -1.17
C THR A 344 -24.56 -14.59 -2.65
N SER A 345 -25.55 -14.27 -3.46
CA SER A 345 -25.34 -13.99 -4.89
C SER A 345 -25.85 -12.60 -5.20
N LEU A 346 -25.04 -11.82 -5.91
CA LEU A 346 -25.47 -10.56 -6.49
C LEU A 346 -26.34 -10.87 -7.72
N ILE A 347 -27.50 -10.23 -7.79
CA ILE A 347 -28.42 -10.39 -8.91
C ILE A 347 -28.33 -9.17 -9.81
N ILE A 348 -28.05 -9.41 -11.09
CA ILE A 348 -28.10 -8.39 -12.13
C ILE A 348 -29.24 -8.71 -13.07
N LEU A 349 -30.22 -7.81 -13.17
CA LEU A 349 -31.17 -7.86 -14.27
C LEU A 349 -30.68 -6.99 -15.42
N SER A 350 -30.69 -7.57 -16.62
CA SER A 350 -30.40 -6.86 -17.86
C SER A 350 -31.38 -7.30 -18.95
N ASN A 351 -31.63 -6.43 -19.93
CA ASN A 351 -32.35 -6.85 -21.12
C ASN A 351 -31.52 -7.91 -21.87
N TYR A 352 -32.19 -8.96 -22.32
CA TYR A 352 -31.61 -10.17 -22.89
C TYR A 352 -30.75 -9.91 -24.14
N THR A 353 -31.07 -8.88 -24.93
CA THR A 353 -30.44 -8.64 -26.24
C THR A 353 -29.39 -7.53 -26.27
N ASP A 354 -29.59 -6.46 -25.53
CA ASP A 354 -28.84 -5.21 -25.61
C ASP A 354 -28.22 -4.81 -24.27
N MET A 355 -28.54 -5.53 -23.19
CA MET A 355 -28.06 -5.28 -21.82
C MET A 355 -28.32 -3.84 -21.33
N GLU A 356 -29.39 -3.21 -21.86
CA GLU A 356 -29.83 -1.84 -21.56
C GLU A 356 -30.67 -1.72 -20.26
N PRO A 357 -30.88 -0.49 -19.73
CA PRO A 357 -31.59 -0.24 -18.47
C PRO A 357 -33.01 -0.80 -18.49
N ILE A 358 -33.38 -1.50 -17.41
CA ILE A 358 -34.72 -2.05 -17.24
C ILE A 358 -35.63 -1.02 -16.56
N ASN A 359 -36.94 -1.12 -16.80
CA ASN A 359 -37.94 -0.53 -15.91
C ASN A 359 -37.81 -1.17 -14.51
N VAL A 360 -37.02 -0.54 -13.65
CA VAL A 360 -36.65 -0.97 -12.29
C VAL A 360 -37.87 -1.43 -11.47
N PRO A 361 -38.98 -0.67 -11.38
CA PRO A 361 -40.20 -1.15 -10.72
C PRO A 361 -40.77 -2.45 -11.30
N LEU A 362 -40.78 -2.61 -12.63
CA LEU A 362 -41.27 -3.84 -13.27
C LEU A 362 -40.35 -5.02 -12.96
N ALA A 363 -39.04 -4.83 -13.03
CA ALA A 363 -38.06 -5.87 -12.69
C ALA A 363 -38.23 -6.37 -11.25
N ILE A 364 -38.32 -5.44 -10.29
CA ILE A 364 -38.52 -5.77 -8.87
C ILE A 364 -39.78 -6.60 -8.69
N ASN A 365 -40.91 -6.17 -9.24
CA ASN A 365 -42.18 -6.88 -9.10
C ASN A 365 -42.13 -8.30 -9.69
N VAL A 366 -41.47 -8.49 -10.84
CA VAL A 366 -41.33 -9.83 -11.44
C VAL A 366 -40.41 -10.70 -10.60
N VAL A 367 -39.31 -10.16 -10.07
CA VAL A 367 -38.37 -10.89 -9.23
C VAL A 367 -38.99 -11.32 -7.91
N GLU A 368 -39.64 -10.39 -7.19
CA GLU A 368 -40.35 -10.69 -5.94
C GLU A 368 -41.40 -11.80 -6.17
N SER A 369 -42.23 -11.67 -7.21
CA SER A 369 -43.24 -12.67 -7.54
C SER A 369 -42.65 -14.07 -7.81
N VAL A 370 -41.50 -14.14 -8.50
CA VAL A 370 -40.85 -15.42 -8.78
C VAL A 370 -40.21 -16.01 -7.52
N MET A 371 -39.60 -15.18 -6.66
CA MET A 371 -39.02 -15.62 -5.40
C MET A 371 -40.07 -16.15 -4.43
N GLU A 372 -41.20 -15.45 -4.30
CA GLU A 372 -42.35 -15.92 -3.50
C GLU A 372 -42.86 -17.27 -4.01
N SER A 373 -43.04 -17.41 -5.33
CA SER A 373 -43.49 -18.67 -5.94
C SER A 373 -42.49 -19.80 -5.69
N TRP A 374 -41.19 -19.56 -5.91
CA TRP A 374 -40.17 -20.58 -5.71
C TRP A 374 -40.03 -20.97 -4.24
N ALA A 375 -40.10 -20.01 -3.32
CA ALA A 375 -40.11 -20.29 -1.87
C ALA A 375 -41.33 -21.12 -1.48
N GLY A 376 -42.48 -20.92 -2.15
CA GLY A 376 -43.68 -21.73 -1.99
C GLY A 376 -43.46 -23.21 -2.31
N ASP A 377 -42.72 -23.46 -3.39
CA ASP A 377 -42.39 -24.82 -3.85
C ASP A 377 -41.21 -25.46 -3.07
N ASN A 378 -40.42 -24.66 -2.33
CA ASN A 378 -39.18 -25.08 -1.68
C ASN A 378 -39.15 -24.72 -0.18
N THR A 379 -40.08 -25.28 0.59
CA THR A 379 -40.34 -24.93 2.01
C THR A 379 -39.17 -25.12 2.99
N ASN A 380 -38.13 -25.84 2.60
CA ASN A 380 -36.92 -26.06 3.42
C ASN A 380 -35.91 -24.89 3.32
N TYR A 381 -36.22 -23.88 2.51
CA TYR A 381 -35.38 -22.72 2.27
C TYR A 381 -36.12 -21.43 2.62
N GLN A 382 -35.39 -20.49 3.20
CA GLN A 382 -35.83 -19.11 3.37
C GLN A 382 -35.11 -18.23 2.35
N VAL A 383 -35.87 -17.37 1.67
CA VAL A 383 -35.35 -16.44 0.66
C VAL A 383 -35.60 -15.02 1.14
N TYR A 384 -34.57 -14.18 1.07
CA TYR A 384 -34.65 -12.76 1.36
C TYR A 384 -34.25 -12.00 0.10
N PHE A 385 -35.04 -10.99 -0.28
CA PHE A 385 -34.74 -10.06 -1.37
C PHE A 385 -34.59 -8.65 -0.79
N ASN A 386 -33.43 -8.03 -0.93
CA ASN A 386 -33.09 -6.73 -0.29
C ASN A 386 -33.40 -6.70 1.22
N GLY A 387 -33.14 -7.80 1.92
CA GLY A 387 -33.44 -7.96 3.35
C GLY A 387 -34.92 -8.17 3.68
N ILE A 388 -35.81 -8.20 2.69
CA ILE A 388 -37.24 -8.49 2.87
C ILE A 388 -37.44 -9.99 2.69
N TYR A 389 -37.94 -10.65 3.74
CA TYR A 389 -38.29 -12.07 3.70
C TYR A 389 -39.41 -12.33 2.68
N GLN A 390 -39.16 -13.23 1.75
CA GLN A 390 -40.12 -13.63 0.73
C GLN A 390 -40.92 -14.81 1.28
N ASN A 391 -42.10 -14.52 1.82
CA ASN A 391 -42.88 -15.49 2.57
C ASN A 391 -43.75 -16.35 1.62
N PRO A 392 -43.62 -17.69 1.64
CA PRO A 392 -44.48 -18.58 0.85
C PRO A 392 -45.94 -18.62 1.34
N LYS A 393 -46.24 -18.09 2.52
CA LYS A 393 -47.58 -18.08 3.10
C LYS A 393 -47.89 -16.72 3.71
N ASN A 394 -48.62 -15.90 2.97
CA ASN A 394 -49.43 -14.83 3.57
C ASN A 394 -50.31 -15.43 4.68
N GLU A 395 -49.93 -15.21 5.94
CA GLU A 395 -50.86 -15.00 7.04
C GLU A 395 -50.71 -13.57 7.55
#